data_AF-A0A8U0SIL1-F1
#
_entry.id   AF-A0A8U0SIL1-F1
#
_cell.length_a   1.000
_cell.length_b   1.000
_cell.length_c   1.000
_cell.angle_alpha   90.00
_cell.angle_beta   90.00
_cell.angle_gamma   90.00
#
_symmetry.space_group_name_H-M   'P 1'
#
loop_
_entity.id
_entity.type
_entity.pdbx_description
1 polymer ?
#
loop_
_entity_poly.entity_id
_entity_poly.type
_entity_poly.pdbx_seq_one_letter_code
_entity_poly.pdbx_strand_id
1 'polypeptide(L)'
;MIRLVGKQHHPDLLSDSDTHLRLGKELEAEGRLQEAEYHYLEAQEWKATVNMDRSNGLWEEAYRVPKAHRGTDAHKHVAYLWAKSLGGASSVRLLTKLGLQAAAVDHAADNCSFEFAFELSRLALKHKTPEMHLPYAMYLLLLPCF
;
A
#
# COMPACT_ATOMS: atom_id res chain seq x y z
N MET A 1 -22.62 21.39 -18.10
CA MET A 1 -21.78 22.29 -18.91
C MET A 1 -20.33 22.07 -18.50
N ILE A 2 -19.54 21.42 -19.35
CA ILE A 2 -18.11 21.14 -19.11
C ILE A 2 -17.32 22.31 -19.72
N ARG A 3 -16.58 23.05 -18.87
CA ARG A 3 -15.77 24.20 -19.30
C ARG A 3 -14.52 23.72 -20.02
N LEU A 4 -14.37 24.17 -21.27
CA LEU A 4 -13.13 24.13 -22.03
C LEU A 4 -12.03 24.93 -21.31
N VAL A 5 -11.01 24.27 -20.78
CA VAL A 5 -9.64 24.82 -20.67
C VAL A 5 -8.66 23.68 -20.88
N GLY A 6 -7.89 23.77 -21.97
CA GLY A 6 -6.93 22.74 -22.38
C GLY A 6 -6.56 22.76 -23.86
N LYS A 7 -6.98 23.77 -24.63
CA LYS A 7 -6.36 24.08 -25.93
C LYS A 7 -4.99 24.71 -25.69
N GLN A 8 -3.95 23.92 -25.39
CA GLN A 8 -2.55 24.36 -25.53
C GLN A 8 -1.45 23.31 -25.24
N HIS A 9 -1.66 22.00 -25.39
CA HIS A 9 -0.51 21.07 -25.34
C HIS A 9 -0.59 20.00 -26.43
N HIS A 10 0.58 19.71 -26.99
CA HIS A 10 0.81 19.04 -28.27
C HIS A 10 0.13 17.65 -28.39
N PRO A 11 -0.65 17.41 -29.46
CA PRO A 11 -1.48 16.21 -29.63
C PRO A 11 -0.73 14.94 -30.10
N ASP A 12 0.59 14.98 -30.30
CA ASP A 12 1.34 13.81 -30.83
C ASP A 12 2.13 13.02 -29.76
N LEU A 13 2.16 13.44 -28.49
CA LEU A 13 3.11 12.85 -27.52
C LEU A 13 2.71 12.90 -26.03
N LEU A 14 1.43 13.07 -25.68
CA LEU A 14 1.00 12.65 -24.34
C LEU A 14 0.80 11.13 -24.43
N SER A 15 1.91 10.39 -24.33
CA SER A 15 1.98 8.93 -24.25
C SER A 15 0.69 8.37 -23.67
N ASP A 16 -0.02 7.48 -24.37
CA ASP A 16 -1.40 7.07 -24.07
C ASP A 16 -1.64 6.77 -22.57
N SER A 17 -0.61 6.29 -21.86
CA SER A 17 -0.54 6.11 -20.41
C SER A 17 -0.83 7.37 -19.57
N ASP A 18 -0.35 8.54 -19.95
CA ASP A 18 -0.50 9.79 -19.19
C ASP A 18 -1.94 10.34 -19.30
N THR A 19 -2.57 10.13 -20.46
CA THR A 19 -3.98 10.42 -20.66
C THR A 19 -4.85 9.50 -19.79
N HIS A 20 -4.55 8.20 -19.80
CA HIS A 20 -5.22 7.23 -18.93
C HIS A 20 -5.04 7.54 -17.44
N LEU A 21 -3.85 7.96 -17.02
CA LEU A 21 -3.57 8.35 -15.63
C LEU A 21 -4.40 9.57 -15.20
N ARG A 22 -4.50 10.59 -16.05
CA ARG A 22 -5.31 11.78 -15.74
C ARG A 22 -6.79 11.45 -15.68
N LEU A 23 -7.27 10.66 -16.63
CA LEU A 23 -8.67 10.22 -16.67
C LEU A 23 -9.03 9.37 -15.45
N GLY A 24 -8.13 8.48 -15.03
CA GLY A 24 -8.30 7.69 -13.80
C GLY A 24 -8.45 8.56 -12.56
N LYS A 25 -7.67 9.64 -12.43
CA LYS A 25 -7.77 10.59 -11.31
C LYS A 25 -9.08 11.39 -11.32
N GLU A 26 -9.55 11.80 -12.50
CA GLU A 26 -10.84 12.47 -12.64
C GLU A 26 -11.99 11.54 -12.23
N LEU A 27 -11.96 10.28 -12.67
CA LEU A 27 -12.96 9.27 -12.31
C LEU A 27 -12.92 8.88 -10.83
N GLU A 28 -11.73 8.83 -10.22
CA GLU A 28 -11.56 8.64 -8.77
C GLU A 28 -12.23 9.79 -8.00
N ALA A 29 -12.05 11.04 -8.44
CA ALA A 29 -12.70 12.20 -7.84
C ALA A 29 -14.24 12.18 -8.01
N GLU A 30 -14.75 11.57 -9.07
CA GLU A 30 -16.17 11.32 -9.30
C GLU A 30 -16.72 10.11 -8.52
N GLY A 31 -15.87 9.31 -7.87
CA GLY A 31 -16.24 8.10 -7.15
C GLY A 31 -16.47 6.87 -8.05
N ARG A 32 -16.09 6.94 -9.33
CA ARG A 32 -16.25 5.86 -10.33
C ARG A 32 -15.04 4.93 -10.33
N LEU A 33 -14.86 4.21 -9.22
CA LEU A 33 -13.65 3.44 -8.93
C LEU A 33 -13.35 2.33 -9.95
N GLN A 34 -14.37 1.64 -10.46
CA GLN A 34 -14.19 0.56 -11.44
C GLN A 34 -13.62 1.07 -12.77
N GLU A 35 -14.04 2.25 -13.20
CA GLU A 35 -13.56 2.86 -14.45
C GLU A 35 -12.18 3.49 -14.26
N ALA A 36 -11.94 4.08 -13.08
CA ALA A 36 -10.62 4.55 -12.70
C ALA A 36 -9.59 3.40 -12.68
N GLU A 37 -9.95 2.25 -12.10
CA GLU A 37 -9.11 1.04 -12.11
C GLU A 37 -8.75 0.62 -13.53
N TYR A 38 -9.74 0.54 -14.44
CA TYR A 38 -9.50 0.19 -15.84
C TYR A 38 -8.44 1.10 -16.48
N HIS A 39 -8.58 2.42 -16.33
CA HIS A 39 -7.62 3.37 -16.88
C HIS A 39 -6.24 3.30 -16.21
N TYR A 40 -6.17 3.08 -14.89
CA TYR A 40 -4.89 2.89 -14.21
C TYR A 40 -4.17 1.61 -14.65
N LEU A 41 -4.91 0.53 -14.95
CA LEU A 41 -4.34 -0.71 -15.48
C LEU A 41 -3.84 -0.56 -16.93
N GLU A 42 -4.60 0.13 -17.79
CA GLU A 42 -4.15 0.47 -19.16
C GLU A 42 -2.89 1.34 -19.14
N ALA A 43 -2.79 2.26 -18.18
CA ALA A 43 -1.58 3.05 -17.94
C ALA A 43 -0.41 2.25 -17.33
N GLN A 44 -0.61 0.96 -17.00
CA GLN A 44 0.32 0.11 -16.24
C GLN A 44 0.71 0.66 -14.85
N GLU A 45 -0.08 1.59 -14.32
CA GLU A 45 0.15 2.29 -13.06
C GLU A 45 -0.61 1.64 -11.89
N TRP A 46 -0.27 0.38 -11.61
CA TRP A 46 -0.86 -0.41 -10.53
C TRP A 46 -0.74 0.24 -9.15
N LYS A 47 0.28 1.07 -8.92
CA LYS A 47 0.46 1.79 -7.65
C LYS A 47 -0.66 2.81 -7.43
N ALA A 48 -1.11 3.46 -8.50
CA ALA A 48 -2.24 4.38 -8.45
C ALA A 48 -3.53 3.63 -8.08
N THR A 49 -3.77 2.47 -8.72
CA THR A 49 -4.89 1.58 -8.38
C THR A 49 -4.87 1.17 -6.91
N VAL A 50 -3.74 0.66 -6.41
CA VAL A 50 -3.60 0.26 -5.00
C VAL A 50 -3.86 1.42 -4.05
N ASN A 51 -3.39 2.63 -4.39
CA ASN A 51 -3.60 3.80 -3.55
C ASN A 51 -5.07 4.22 -3.51
N MET A 52 -5.76 4.17 -4.65
CA MET A 52 -7.20 4.40 -4.78
C MET A 52 -8.00 3.34 -4.01
N ASP A 53 -7.69 2.06 -4.18
CA ASP A 53 -8.41 0.99 -3.48
C ASP A 53 -8.22 1.10 -1.97
N ARG A 54 -7.01 1.44 -1.52
CA ARG A 54 -6.71 1.70 -0.12
C ARG A 54 -7.51 2.88 0.44
N SER A 55 -7.61 3.99 -0.29
CA SER A 55 -8.36 5.17 0.18
C SER A 55 -9.86 4.89 0.30
N ASN A 56 -10.37 3.94 -0.49
CA ASN A 56 -11.77 3.49 -0.48
C ASN A 56 -12.03 2.25 0.40
N GLY A 57 -11.01 1.70 1.05
CA GLY A 57 -11.12 0.51 1.90
C GLY A 57 -11.29 -0.83 1.12
N LEU A 58 -11.08 -0.83 -0.19
CA LEU A 58 -11.16 -1.99 -1.08
C LEU A 58 -9.87 -2.83 -1.06
N TRP A 59 -9.48 -3.29 0.14
CA TRP A 59 -8.19 -3.94 0.34
C TRP A 59 -8.01 -5.29 -0.39
N GLU A 60 -9.11 -6.01 -0.67
CA GLU A 60 -9.05 -7.28 -1.40
C GLU A 60 -8.62 -7.07 -2.86
N GLU A 61 -9.17 -6.05 -3.51
CA GLU A 61 -8.82 -5.67 -4.89
C GLU A 61 -7.39 -5.11 -4.93
N ALA A 62 -7.05 -4.25 -3.97
CA ALA A 62 -5.70 -3.69 -3.80
C ALA A 62 -4.62 -4.80 -3.68
N TYR A 63 -4.93 -5.90 -3.00
CA TYR A 63 -4.01 -7.02 -2.84
C TYR A 63 -3.90 -7.88 -4.10
N ARG A 64 -4.96 -7.96 -4.91
CA ARG A 64 -5.01 -8.76 -6.15
C ARG A 64 -4.18 -8.14 -7.28
N VAL A 65 -4.30 -6.82 -7.47
CA VAL A 65 -3.70 -6.09 -8.60
C VAL A 65 -2.17 -6.29 -8.72
N PRO A 66 -1.35 -6.12 -7.65
CA PRO A 66 0.10 -6.31 -7.71
C PRO A 66 0.49 -7.76 -8.02
N LYS A 67 -0.26 -8.73 -7.50
CA LYS A 67 0.01 -10.16 -7.70
C LYS A 67 -0.07 -10.58 -9.17
N ALA A 68 -0.93 -9.91 -9.95
CA ALA A 68 -1.10 -10.18 -11.37
C ALA A 68 -0.04 -9.47 -12.25
N HIS A 69 0.47 -8.30 -11.84
CA HIS A 69 1.22 -7.42 -12.75
C HIS A 69 2.72 -7.32 -12.44
N ARG A 70 3.18 -7.40 -11.17
CA ARG A 70 4.61 -7.26 -10.82
C ARG A 70 4.96 -7.91 -9.47
N GLY A 71 5.90 -8.86 -9.50
CA GLY A 71 6.83 -9.19 -8.41
C GLY A 71 6.27 -9.72 -7.09
N THR A 72 6.97 -10.70 -6.51
CA THR A 72 6.60 -11.32 -5.22
C THR A 72 6.67 -10.38 -4.00
N ASP A 73 7.17 -9.15 -4.14
CA ASP A 73 7.35 -8.25 -2.99
C ASP A 73 6.32 -7.12 -2.92
N ALA A 74 5.72 -6.71 -4.05
CA ALA A 74 4.71 -5.65 -4.06
C ALA A 74 3.45 -6.06 -3.26
N HIS A 75 3.01 -7.31 -3.40
CA HIS A 75 1.85 -7.81 -2.64
C HIS A 75 2.15 -7.90 -1.13
N LYS A 76 3.40 -8.17 -0.73
CA LYS A 76 3.80 -8.17 0.70
C LYS A 76 3.65 -6.79 1.32
N HIS A 77 4.04 -5.75 0.57
CA HIS A 77 3.87 -4.36 1.01
C HIS A 77 2.39 -3.98 1.16
N VAL A 78 1.54 -4.36 0.19
CA VAL A 78 0.09 -4.12 0.30
C VAL A 78 -0.54 -4.88 1.47
N ALA A 79 -0.16 -6.14 1.69
CA ALA A 79 -0.61 -6.92 2.84
C ALA A 79 -0.20 -6.28 4.18
N TYR A 80 1.02 -5.72 4.27
CA TYR A 80 1.46 -4.97 5.44
C TYR A 80 0.60 -3.73 5.68
N LEU A 81 0.32 -2.94 4.63
CA LEU A 81 -0.54 -1.76 4.75
C LEU A 81 -1.97 -2.11 5.16
N TRP A 82 -2.51 -3.22 4.65
CA TRP A 82 -3.81 -3.74 5.04
C TRP A 82 -3.83 -4.20 6.50
N ALA A 83 -2.79 -4.92 6.94
CA ALA A 83 -2.66 -5.32 8.34
C ALA A 83 -2.57 -4.09 9.26
N LYS A 84 -1.85 -3.04 8.84
CA LYS A 84 -1.70 -1.79 9.59
C LYS A 84 -3.02 -1.00 9.70
N SER A 85 -3.88 -1.05 8.68
CA SER A 85 -5.19 -0.38 8.74
C SER A 85 -6.18 -1.11 9.65
N LEU A 86 -6.04 -2.43 9.82
CA LEU A 86 -6.86 -3.23 10.72
C LEU A 86 -6.39 -3.17 12.18
N GLY A 87 -5.08 -3.28 12.42
CA GLY A 87 -4.50 -3.37 13.76
C GLY A 87 -4.90 -4.64 14.55
N GLY A 88 -4.31 -4.83 15.73
CA GLY A 88 -4.77 -5.82 16.70
C GLY A 88 -4.74 -7.27 16.22
N ALA A 89 -5.64 -8.06 16.80
CA ALA A 89 -5.82 -9.46 16.43
C ALA A 89 -6.31 -9.65 14.97
N SER A 90 -7.00 -8.66 14.40
CA SER A 90 -7.49 -8.70 13.02
C SER A 90 -6.35 -8.69 12.02
N SER A 91 -5.33 -7.85 12.26
CA SER A 91 -4.10 -7.79 11.45
C SER A 91 -3.38 -9.16 11.42
N VAL A 92 -3.27 -9.82 12.58
CA VAL A 92 -2.61 -11.12 12.73
C VAL A 92 -3.38 -12.23 12.04
N ARG A 93 -4.71 -12.25 12.16
CA ARG A 93 -5.57 -13.22 11.47
C ARG A 93 -5.42 -13.11 9.95
N LEU A 94 -5.42 -11.90 9.42
CA LEU A 94 -5.19 -11.64 8.00
C LEU A 94 -3.81 -12.12 7.56
N LEU A 95 -2.74 -11.67 8.23
CA LEU A 95 -1.38 -12.05 7.89
C LEU A 95 -1.13 -13.56 8.02
N THR A 96 -1.83 -14.22 8.95
CA THR A 96 -1.79 -15.67 9.11
C THR A 96 -2.45 -16.41 7.95
N LYS A 97 -3.60 -15.92 7.48
CA LYS A 97 -4.25 -16.45 6.28
C LYS A 97 -3.37 -16.29 5.03
N LEU A 98 -2.60 -15.21 4.96
CA LEU A 98 -1.69 -14.93 3.85
C LEU A 98 -0.32 -15.62 3.98
N GLY A 99 0.04 -16.14 5.16
CA GLY A 99 1.36 -16.71 5.44
C GLY A 99 2.49 -15.66 5.47
N LEU A 100 2.18 -14.40 5.78
CA LEU A 100 3.09 -13.26 5.68
C LEU A 100 3.47 -12.64 7.05
N GLN A 101 3.28 -13.36 8.16
CA GLN A 101 3.51 -12.79 9.50
C GLN A 101 4.97 -12.38 9.72
N ALA A 102 5.92 -13.24 9.34
CA ALA A 102 7.35 -12.96 9.55
C ALA A 102 7.79 -11.75 8.71
N ALA A 103 7.40 -11.73 7.43
CA ALA A 103 7.70 -10.63 6.52
C ALA A 103 7.07 -9.30 6.97
N ALA A 104 5.87 -9.33 7.55
CA ALA A 104 5.22 -8.13 8.08
C ALA A 104 5.92 -7.57 9.32
N VAL A 105 6.42 -8.43 10.22
CA VAL A 105 7.22 -8.00 11.38
C VAL A 105 8.54 -7.38 10.93
N ASP A 106 9.25 -8.03 10.02
CA ASP A 106 10.53 -7.53 9.51
C ASP A 106 10.34 -6.18 8.81
N HIS A 107 9.34 -6.09 7.93
CA HIS A 107 8.99 -4.84 7.26
C HIS A 107 8.56 -3.73 8.25
N ALA A 108 7.89 -4.07 9.35
CA ALA A 108 7.55 -3.09 10.39
C ALA A 108 8.80 -2.55 11.08
N ALA A 109 9.77 -3.42 11.38
CA ALA A 109 11.04 -3.06 12.00
C ALA A 109 11.91 -2.20 11.08
N ASP A 110 12.02 -2.58 9.80
CA ASP A 110 12.77 -1.84 8.78
C ASP A 110 12.24 -0.40 8.59
N ASN A 111 10.93 -0.21 8.71
CA ASN A 111 10.29 1.10 8.62
C ASN A 111 10.23 1.86 9.97
N CYS A 112 10.95 1.40 10.99
CA CYS A 112 10.94 1.95 12.34
C CYS A 112 9.54 2.01 13.00
N SER A 113 8.58 1.22 12.52
CA SER A 113 7.21 1.16 13.04
C SER A 113 7.12 0.17 14.20
N PHE A 114 7.96 0.38 15.23
CA PHE A 114 8.22 -0.59 16.29
C PHE A 114 7.00 -0.94 17.14
N GLU A 115 6.08 0.00 17.40
CA GLU A 115 4.82 -0.29 18.10
C GLU A 115 4.03 -1.42 17.40
N PHE A 116 3.86 -1.29 16.09
CA PHE A 116 3.17 -2.30 15.28
C PHE A 116 3.99 -3.59 15.15
N ALA A 117 5.33 -3.48 15.08
CA ALA A 117 6.22 -4.65 15.08
C ALA A 117 6.11 -5.47 16.37
N PHE A 118 6.06 -4.81 17.53
CA PHE A 118 5.87 -5.45 18.84
C PHE A 118 4.48 -6.06 18.98
N GLU A 119 3.45 -5.36 18.51
CA GLU A 119 2.08 -5.87 18.49
C GLU A 119 1.99 -7.17 17.70
N LEU A 120 2.47 -7.17 16.45
CA LEU A 120 2.50 -8.36 15.60
C LEU A 120 3.37 -9.48 16.20
N SER A 121 4.56 -9.16 16.72
CA SER A 121 5.45 -10.15 17.34
C SER A 121 4.81 -10.80 18.55
N ARG A 122 4.19 -10.03 19.45
CA ARG A 122 3.56 -10.55 20.67
C ARG A 122 2.37 -11.46 20.38
N LEU A 123 1.61 -11.13 19.32
CA LEU A 123 0.38 -11.84 18.97
C LEU A 123 0.61 -13.02 18.01
N ALA A 124 1.57 -12.93 17.08
CA ALA A 124 1.79 -13.91 16.02
C ALA A 124 3.11 -14.68 16.15
N LEU A 125 4.18 -14.03 16.59
CA LEU A 125 5.56 -14.56 16.53
C LEU A 125 6.32 -14.24 17.83
N LYS A 126 5.88 -14.85 18.93
CA LYS A 126 6.42 -14.56 20.27
C LYS A 126 7.94 -14.66 20.36
N HIS A 127 8.54 -15.56 19.57
CA HIS A 127 9.99 -15.75 19.51
C HIS A 127 10.76 -14.59 18.86
N LYS A 128 10.13 -13.79 17.99
CA LYS A 128 10.75 -12.59 17.37
C LYS A 128 10.73 -11.36 18.28
N THR A 129 9.87 -11.34 19.30
CA THR A 129 9.81 -10.21 20.27
C THR A 129 11.18 -9.80 20.83
N PRO A 130 12.05 -10.72 21.33
CA PRO A 130 13.38 -10.35 21.81
C PRO A 130 14.27 -9.72 20.74
N GLU A 131 14.16 -10.17 19.48
CA GLU A 131 14.94 -9.65 18.35
C GLU A 131 14.59 -8.19 18.03
N MET A 132 13.38 -7.74 18.35
CA MET A 132 12.91 -6.37 18.12
C MET A 132 13.39 -5.37 19.19
N HIS A 133 13.84 -5.83 20.37
CA HIS A 133 14.28 -4.93 21.43
C HIS A 133 15.57 -4.18 21.10
N LEU A 134 16.54 -4.84 20.46
CA LEU A 134 17.80 -4.22 20.05
C LEU A 134 17.61 -3.09 19.02
N PRO A 135 16.95 -3.32 17.86
CA PRO A 135 16.72 -2.26 16.88
C PRO A 135 15.84 -1.13 17.44
N TYR A 136 14.88 -1.44 18.32
CA TYR A 136 14.09 -0.40 19.01
C TYR A 136 14.93 0.45 19.97
N ALA A 137 15.81 -0.17 20.76
CA ALA A 137 16.72 0.55 21.64
C ALA A 137 17.68 1.46 20.84
N MET A 138 18.21 0.98 19.72
CA MET A 138 19.02 1.80 18.82
C MET A 138 18.22 2.97 18.23
N TYR A 139 16.98 2.75 17.81
CA TYR A 139 16.08 3.80 17.32
C TYR A 139 15.83 4.89 18.38
N LEU A 140 15.57 4.50 19.63
CA LEU A 140 15.39 5.44 20.74
C LEU A 140 16.65 6.24 21.07
N LEU A 141 17.83 5.64 20.97
CA LEU A 141 19.12 6.33 21.21
C LEU A 141 19.46 7.34 20.11
N LEU A 142 18.95 7.15 18.89
CA LEU A 142 19.16 8.04 17.75
C LEU A 142 18.13 9.18 17.68
N LEU A 143 17.04 9.09 18.43
CA LEU A 143 16.12 10.21 18.60
C LEU A 143 16.83 11.28 19.43
N PRO A 144 16.99 12.52 18.92
CA PRO A 144 17.59 13.58 19.69
C PRO A 144 16.76 13.77 20.96
N CYS A 145 17.41 13.55 22.11
CA CYS A 145 16.86 13.83 23.42
C CYS A 145 16.24 15.24 23.40
N PHE A 146 14.93 15.33 23.60
CA PHE A 146 14.27 16.59 23.94
C PHE A 146 14.76 17.10 25.30
#